data_AF-A0A1J4PR65-F1
#
_entry.id   AF-A0A1J4PR65-F1
#
_cell.length_a   1.000
_cell.length_b   1.000
_cell.length_c   1.000
_cell.angle_alpha   90.00
_cell.angle_beta   90.00
_cell.angle_gamma   90.00
#
_symmetry.space_group_name_H-M   'P 1'
#
loop_
_entity.id
_entity.type
_entity.pdbx_description
1 polymer ?
#
loop_
_entity_poly.entity_id
_entity_poly.type
_entity_poly.pdbx_seq_one_letter_code
_entity_poly.pdbx_strand_id
1 'polypeptide(L)' 'MNTASLTLAALRAESVRDRAMRAPHPRLHALLQAVGDAPYESDEAQDVRFRLLDQSGQEQWSRLDEISLPPNTQAAWPR' A
#
# COMPACT_ATOMS: atom_id res chain seq x y z
N MET A 1 -2.43 -14.35 -6.96
CA MET A 1 -2.21 -12.94 -7.37
C MET A 1 -3.26 -12.03 -6.77
N ASN A 2 -2.84 -11.12 -5.88
CA ASN A 2 -3.71 -10.14 -5.24
C ASN A 2 -3.80 -8.88 -6.11
N THR A 3 -4.96 -8.65 -6.71
CA THR A 3 -5.19 -7.53 -7.62
C THR A 3 -5.13 -6.18 -6.92
N ALA A 4 -5.44 -6.11 -5.62
CA ALA A 4 -5.37 -4.86 -4.86
C ALA A 4 -3.92 -4.40 -4.66
N SER A 5 -3.02 -5.32 -4.28
CA SER A 5 -1.59 -5.01 -4.12
C SER A 5 -0.96 -4.59 -5.44
N LEU A 6 -1.30 -5.27 -6.54
CA LEU A 6 -0.84 -4.90 -7.88
C LEU A 6 -1.38 -3.53 -8.34
N THR A 7 -2.66 -3.25 -8.06
CA THR A 7 -3.27 -1.96 -8.38
C THR A 7 -2.60 -0.84 -7.58
N LEU A 8 -2.30 -1.07 -6.30
CA LEU A 8 -1.57 -0.09 -5.49
C LEU A 8 -0.19 0.20 -6.10
N ALA A 9 0.55 -0.83 -6.52
CA ALA A 9 1.84 -0.66 -7.19
C ALA A 9 1.71 0.22 -8.46
N ALA A 10 0.67 0.01 -9.27
CA ALA A 10 0.42 0.81 -10.46
C ALA A 10 0.02 2.27 -10.14
N LEU A 11 -0.79 2.49 -9.10
CA LEU A 11 -1.26 3.82 -8.68
C LEU A 11 -0.13 4.71 -8.12
N ARG A 12 1.03 4.13 -7.77
CA ARG A 12 2.21 4.88 -7.32
C ARG A 12 2.92 5.63 -8.43
N ALA A 13 2.71 5.26 -9.70
CA ALA A 13 3.30 5.98 -10.83
C ALA A 13 2.96 7.47 -10.73
N GLU A 14 3.96 8.34 -10.88
CA GLU A 14 3.85 9.78 -10.63
C GLU A 14 2.64 10.42 -11.34
N SER A 15 2.40 10.03 -12.61
CA SER A 15 1.28 10.50 -13.42
C SER A 15 -0.11 10.06 -12.93
N VAL A 16 -0.18 9.02 -12.11
CA VAL A 16 -1.43 8.42 -11.60
C VAL A 16 -1.65 8.77 -10.13
N ARG A 17 -0.57 8.92 -9.36
CA ARG A 17 -0.60 9.21 -7.92
C ARG A 17 -1.39 10.49 -7.62
N ASP A 18 -1.16 11.57 -8.36
CA ASP A 18 -1.87 12.85 -8.16
C ASP A 18 -3.38 12.71 -8.33
N ARG A 19 -3.82 11.91 -9.30
CA ARG A 19 -5.23 11.64 -9.51
C ARG A 19 -5.82 10.78 -8.40
N ALA A 20 -5.06 9.76 -7.97
CA ALA A 20 -5.45 8.89 -6.88
C ALA A 20 -5.59 9.65 -5.55
N MET A 21 -4.71 10.61 -5.28
CA MET A 21 -4.72 11.49 -4.09
C MET A 21 -5.88 12.50 -4.06
N ARG A 22 -6.60 12.70 -5.17
CA ARG A 22 -7.81 13.55 -5.24
C ARG A 22 -9.10 12.76 -5.01
N ALA A 23 -9.04 11.43 -4.98
CA ALA A 23 -10.22 10.61 -4.78
C ALA A 23 -10.69 10.68 -3.31
N PRO A 24 -11.98 10.53 -3.01
CA PRO A 24 -12.47 10.53 -1.63
C PRO A 24 -12.22 9.17 -0.95
N HIS A 25 -10.97 8.69 -0.96
CA HIS A 25 -10.57 7.38 -0.45
C HIS A 25 -9.43 7.51 0.58
N PRO A 26 -9.74 7.83 1.86
CA PRO A 26 -8.74 8.05 2.89
C PRO A 26 -7.75 6.89 3.06
N ARG A 27 -8.23 5.65 2.94
CA ARG A 27 -7.39 4.44 3.00
C ARG A 27 -6.42 4.35 1.82
N LEU A 28 -6.84 4.69 0.61
CA LEU A 28 -5.97 4.71 -0.56
C LEU A 28 -4.87 5.77 -0.38
N HIS A 29 -5.22 6.94 0.16
CA HIS A 29 -4.23 8.00 0.42
C HIS A 29 -3.20 7.55 1.45
N ALA A 30 -3.66 6.95 2.57
CA ALA A 30 -2.77 6.45 3.60
C ALA A 30 -1.84 5.36 3.07
N LEU A 31 -2.35 4.45 2.23
CA LEU A 31 -1.54 3.43 1.56
C LEU A 31 -0.49 4.06 0.64
N LEU A 32 -0.89 4.99 -0.24
CA LEU A 32 0.02 5.69 -1.17
C LEU A 32 1.09 6.51 -0.44
N GLN A 33 0.76 7.08 0.72
CA GLN A 33 1.71 7.77 1.58
C GLN A 33 2.67 6.78 2.25
N ALA A 34 2.16 5.67 2.78
CA ALA A 34 2.97 4.67 3.46
C ALA A 34 3.96 3.97 2.52
N VAL A 35 3.51 3.61 1.30
CA VAL A 35 4.39 2.93 0.32
C VAL A 35 5.31 3.87 -0.42
N GLY A 36 4.90 5.12 -0.66
CA GLY A 36 5.71 6.14 -1.35
C GLY A 36 6.44 5.58 -2.59
N ASP A 37 7.77 5.71 -2.59
CA ASP A 37 8.67 5.20 -3.63
C ASP A 37 9.40 3.90 -3.23
N ALA A 38 8.94 3.21 -2.18
CA ALA A 38 9.51 1.97 -1.70
C ALA A 38 9.63 0.88 -2.81
N PRO A 39 10.73 0.11 -2.85
CA PRO A 39 10.82 -1.07 -3.70
C PRO A 39 9.66 -2.04 -3.44
N TYR A 40 9.23 -2.77 -4.47
CA TYR A 40 8.24 -3.84 -4.34
C TYR A 40 8.68 -5.08 -5.11
N GLU A 41 8.22 -6.24 -4.66
CA GLU A 41 8.45 -7.53 -5.32
C GLU A 41 7.23 -8.43 -5.19
N SER A 42 7.19 -9.50 -5.96
CA SER A 42 6.18 -10.55 -5.82
C SER A 42 6.70 -11.67 -4.92
N ASP A 43 5.86 -12.18 -4.03
CA ASP A 43 6.19 -13.33 -3.19
C ASP A 43 5.88 -14.69 -3.85
N GLU A 44 6.10 -15.77 -3.13
CA GLU A 44 5.83 -17.15 -3.59
C GLU A 44 4.35 -17.40 -3.95
N ALA A 45 3.42 -16.64 -3.36
CA ALA A 45 1.99 -16.69 -3.66
C ALA A 45 1.58 -15.70 -4.78
N GLN A 46 2.55 -15.04 -5.41
CA GLN A 46 2.38 -13.97 -6.39
C GLN A 46 1.58 -12.78 -5.83
N ASP A 47 1.70 -12.50 -4.54
CA ASP A 47 1.24 -11.26 -3.93
C ASP A 47 2.38 -10.22 -3.95
N VAL A 48 2.03 -8.95 -4.05
CA VAL A 48 2.99 -7.84 -4.06
C VAL A 48 3.30 -7.42 -2.63
N ARG A 49 4.59 -7.37 -2.30
CA ARG A 49 5.12 -6.87 -1.03
C ARG A 49 5.94 -5.62 -1.27
N PHE A 50 5.90 -4.70 -0.31
CA PHE A 50 6.66 -3.45 -0.33
C PHE A 50 7.71 -3.46 0.77
N ARG A 51 8.91 -2.92 0.48
CA ARG A 51 9.98 -2.79 1.48
C ARG A 51 9.78 -1.51 2.27
N LEU A 52 9.21 -1.62 3.47
CA LEU A 52 8.81 -0.49 4.30
C LEU A 52 9.55 -0.51 5.64
N LEU A 53 9.62 0.64 6.31
CA LEU A 53 10.06 0.70 7.70
C LEU A 53 8.90 0.30 8.61
N ASP A 54 9.15 -0.59 9.56
CA ASP A 54 8.23 -0.90 10.64
C ASP A 54 8.18 0.26 11.66
N GLN A 55 7.36 0.10 12.70
CA GLN A 55 7.25 1.04 13.81
C GLN A 55 8.53 1.23 14.62
N SER A 56 9.50 0.33 14.46
CA SER A 56 10.82 0.35 15.10
C SER A 56 11.90 0.98 14.20
N GLY A 57 11.54 1.39 12.98
CA GLY A 57 12.48 1.89 11.97
C GLY A 57 13.32 0.81 11.30
N GLN A 58 12.93 -0.46 11.39
CA GLN A 58 13.56 -1.58 10.69
C GLN A 58 12.89 -1.83 9.34
N GLU A 59 13.68 -2.10 8.32
CA GLU A 59 13.13 -2.45 7.01
C GLU A 59 12.54 -3.87 7.03
N GLN A 60 11.31 -4.00 6.57
CA GLN A 60 10.61 -5.26 6.40
C GLN A 60 9.81 -5.28 5.10
N TRP A 61 9.60 -6.48 4.56
CA TRP A 61 8.67 -6.69 3.46
C TRP A 61 7.26 -6.83 4.03
N SER A 62 6.32 -5.99 3.56
CA SER A 62 4.94 -6.01 4.01
C SER A 62 3.97 -6.08 2.83
N ARG A 63 2.96 -6.95 2.94
CA ARG A 63 1.79 -6.98 2.06
C ARG A 63 0.84 -5.83 2.38
N LEU A 64 -0.07 -5.55 1.46
CA LEU A 64 -1.03 -4.45 1.55
C LEU A 64 -1.87 -4.46 2.84
N ASP A 65 -2.25 -5.64 3.33
CA ASP A 65 -3.00 -5.86 4.57
C ASP A 65 -2.13 -5.80 5.85
N GLU A 66 -0.82 -5.99 5.70
CA GLU A 66 0.17 -5.92 6.79
C GLU A 66 0.70 -4.48 7.01
N ILE A 67 0.47 -3.56 6.07
CA ILE A 67 0.87 -2.15 6.21
C ILE A 67 0.12 -1.53 7.39
N SER A 68 0.89 -1.06 8.38
CA SER A 68 0.35 -0.30 9.49
C SER A 68 -0.14 1.06 9.01
N LEU A 69 -1.45 1.29 9.07
CA LEU A 69 -2.08 2.54 8.68
C LEU A 69 -2.65 3.27 9.91
N PRO A 70 -2.83 4.60 9.85
CA PRO A 70 -3.46 5.36 10.92
C PRO A 70 -4.85 4.79 11.28
N PRO A 71 -5.26 4.82 12.56
CA PRO A 71 -6.49 4.17 13.04
C PRO A 71 -7.77 4.57 12.29
N ASN A 72 -7.79 5.78 11.73
CA ASN A 72 -8.95 6.32 11.01
C ASN A 72 -9.05 5.88 9.54
N THR A 73 -8.25 4.89 9.12
CA THR A 73 -8.13 4.44 7.72
C THR A 73 -8.30 2.93 7.55
N GLN A 74 -8.88 2.26 8.55
CA GLN A 74 -9.16 0.82 8.52
C GLN A 74 -9.99 0.43 7.29
N ALA A 75 -9.73 -0.76 6.77
CA ALA A 75 -10.56 -1.35 5.74
C ALA A 75 -11.94 -1.57 6.37
N ALA A 76 -12.98 -1.02 5.76
CA ALA A 76 -14.32 -1.50 6.04
C ALA A 76 -14.33 -2.98 5.64
N TRP A 77 -14.23 -3.87 6.63
CA TRP A 77 -14.32 -5.30 6.38
C TRP A 77 -15.75 -5.58 5.92
N PRO A 78 -15.99 -6.13 4.71
CA PRO A 78 -17.30 -6.70 4.43
C PRO A 78 -17.44 -7.92 5.35
N ARG A 79 -18.46 -7.90 6.21
CA ARG A 79 -18.87 -9.08 6.97
C ARG A 79 -19.38 -10.17 6.05
#